data_AF-A0A368DD37-F1
#
_entry.id   AF-A0A368DD37-F1
#
_cell.length_a   1.000
_cell.length_b   1.000
_cell.length_c   1.000
_cell.angle_alpha   90.00
_cell.angle_beta   90.00
_cell.angle_gamma   90.00
#
_symmetry.space_group_name_H-M   'P 1'
#
loop_
_entity.id
_entity.type
_entity.pdbx_description
1 polymer ?
#
loop_
_entity_poly.entity_id
_entity_poly.type
_entity_poly.pdbx_seq_one_letter_code
_entity_poly.pdbx_strand_id
1 'polypeptide(L)' 'MLVVIVVGVFLGLKLDEIYPNQYSLFTLIFAIFSILLSIYYTIIQATKNE' A
#
# COMPACT_ATOMS: atom_id res chain seq x y z
N MET A 1 -6.73 -2.31 -7.81
CA MET A 1 -5.89 -3.23 -7.01
C MET A 1 -4.41 -3.15 -7.37
N LEU A 2 -3.98 -3.61 -8.55
CA LEU A 2 -2.56 -3.78 -8.89
C LEU A 2 -1.74 -2.48 -8.81
N VAL A 3 -2.27 -1.38 -9.34
CA VAL A 3 -1.60 -0.06 -9.33
C VAL A 3 -1.34 0.43 -7.91
N VAL A 4 -2.33 0.31 -7.01
CA VAL A 4 -2.23 0.80 -5.62
C VAL A 4 -1.17 0.01 -4.85
N ILE A 5 -1.11 -1.31 -5.06
CA ILE A 5 -0.13 -2.21 -4.44
C ILE A 5 1.29 -1.90 -4.92
N VAL A 6 1.49 -1.78 -6.24
CA VAL A 6 2.81 -1.49 -6.83
C VAL A 6 3.33 -0.14 -6.35
N VAL A 7 2.48 0.90 -6.32
CA VAL A 7 2.87 2.23 -5.84
C VAL A 7 3.23 2.20 -4.35
N GLY A 8 2.44 1.52 -3.52
CA GLY A 8 2.69 1.41 -2.09
C GLY A 8 4.02 0.71 -1.78
N VAL A 9 4.27 -0.44 -2.41
CA VAL A 9 5.51 -1.20 -2.22
C VAL A 9 6.73 -0.41 -2.73
N PHE A 10 6.62 0.24 -3.88
CA PHE A 10 7.74 1.01 -4.45
C PHE A 10 8.13 2.20 -3.56
N LEU A 11 7.14 2.92 -3.02
CA LEU A 11 7.37 4.00 -2.07
C LEU A 11 8.00 3.48 -0.77
N GLY A 12 7.50 2.35 -0.24
CA GLY A 12 8.03 1.71 0.95
C GLY A 12 9.51 1.30 0.80
N LEU A 13 9.87 0.70 -0.34
CA LEU A 13 11.24 0.29 -0.64
C LEU A 13 12.19 1.48 -0.74
N LYS A 14 11.77 2.55 -1.42
CA LYS A 14 12.57 3.78 -1.50
C LYS A 14 12.78 4.44 -0.15
N LEU A 15 11.79 4.36 0.74
CA LEU A 15 11.90 4.89 2.10
C LEU A 15 12.80 4.04 3.00
N ASP A 16 12.73 2.71 2.89
CA ASP A 16 13.63 1.79 3.60
C ASP A 16 15.09 1.90 3.10
N GLU A 17 15.31 2.33 1.84
CA GLU A 17 16.66 2.61 1.31
C GLU A 17 17.25 3.90 1.90
N ILE A 18 16.43 4.92 2.12
CA ILE A 18 16.84 6.22 2.71
C ILE A 18 17.03 6.11 4.23
N TYR A 19 16.18 5.35 4.90
CA TYR A 19 16.26 5.07 6.33
C TYR A 19 16.76 3.63 6.50
N PRO A 20 18.09 3.39 6.61
CA PRO A 20 18.66 2.05 6.66
C PRO A 20 18.15 1.33 7.91
N ASN A 21 17.07 0.60 7.72
CA ASN A 21 16.35 -0.10 8.75
C ASN A 21 16.45 -1.59 8.42
N GLN A 22 17.00 -2.37 9.33
CA GLN A 22 17.28 -3.80 9.11
C GLN A 22 16.02 -4.65 8.86
N TYR A 23 14.83 -4.11 9.19
CA TYR A 23 13.57 -4.84 9.19
C TYR A 23 12.56 -4.37 8.13
N SER A 24 12.94 -3.53 7.17
CA SER A 24 12.05 -3.02 6.11
C SER A 24 10.65 -2.57 6.60
N LEU A 25 10.60 -1.92 7.76
CA LEU A 25 9.34 -1.57 8.43
C LEU A 25 8.51 -0.59 7.60
N PHE A 26 9.14 0.29 6.81
CA PHE A 26 8.39 1.24 5.99
C PHE A 26 7.67 0.52 4.84
N THR A 27 8.32 -0.46 4.21
CA THR A 27 7.67 -1.32 3.22
C THR A 27 6.50 -2.09 3.83
N LEU A 28 6.63 -2.61 5.04
CA LEU A 28 5.54 -3.32 5.73
C LEU A 28 4.34 -2.41 5.99
N ILE A 29 4.58 -1.20 6.54
CA ILE A 29 3.51 -0.22 6.82
C ILE A 29 2.82 0.21 5.52
N PHE A 30 3.60 0.52 4.47
CA PHE A 30 3.04 0.91 3.18
C PHE A 30 2.25 -0.21 2.51
N ALA A 31 2.69 -1.47 2.64
CA ALA A 31 1.96 -2.62 2.12
C ALA A 31 0.60 -2.77 2.83
N ILE A 32 0.56 -2.70 4.16
CA ILE A 32 -0.68 -2.76 4.94
C ILE A 32 -1.61 -1.62 4.56
N PHE A 33 -1.08 -0.39 4.45
CA PHE A 33 -1.86 0.78 4.04
C PHE A 33 -2.45 0.63 2.63
N SER A 34 -1.65 0.09 1.71
CA SER A 34 -2.07 -0.15 0.33
C SER A 34 -3.18 -1.21 0.22
N ILE A 35 -3.12 -2.26 1.03
CA ILE A 35 -4.19 -3.27 1.15
C ILE A 35 -5.48 -2.64 1.69
N LEU A 36 -5.39 -1.85 2.76
CA LEU A 36 -6.55 -1.15 3.33
C LEU A 36 -7.21 -0.23 2.31
N LEU A 37 -6.41 0.56 1.58
CA LEU A 37 -6.90 1.45 0.56
C LEU A 37 -7.59 0.68 -0.58
N SER A 38 -7.01 -0.46 -0.97
CA SER A 38 -7.59 -1.32 -1.99
C SER A 38 -8.94 -1.92 -1.57
N ILE A 39 -9.08 -2.34 -0.31
CA ILE A 39 -10.33 -2.84 0.24
C ILE A 39 -11.38 -1.72 0.28
N TYR A 40 -11.01 -0.54 0.77
CA TYR A 40 -11.91 0.61 0.83
C TYR A 40 -12.47 1.00 -0.55
N TYR A 41 -11.59 1.12 -1.55
CA TYR A 41 -12.02 1.41 -2.92
C TYR A 41 -12.90 0.30 -3.51
N THR A 42 -12.60 -0.96 -3.21
CA THR A 42 -13.41 -2.10 -3.67
C THR A 42 -14.81 -2.06 -3.06
N ILE A 43 -14.93 -1.78 -1.76
CA ILE A 43 -16.22 -1.66 -1.07
C ILE A 43 -17.02 -0.50 -1.65
N ILE A 44 -16.42 0.67 -1.79
CA ILE A 44 -17.09 1.84 -2.38
C ILE A 44 -17.54 1.55 -3.81
N GLN A 45 -16.70 0.91 -4.62
CA GLN A 45 -17.04 0.58 -5.99
C GLN A 45 -18.18 -0.45 -6.06
N ALA A 46 -18.22 -1.41 -5.13
CA ALA A 46 -19.31 -2.37 -5.03
C ALA A 46 -20.63 -1.71 -4.60
N THR A 47 -20.61 -0.80 -3.61
CA THR A 47 -21.81 -0.13 -3.09
C THR A 47 -22.33 0.99 -4.01
N LYS A 48 -21.46 1.66 -4.77
CA LYS A 48 -21.85 2.78 -5.65
C LYS A 48 -22.60 2.34 -6.93
N ASN A 49 -22.69 1.04 -7.19
CA ASN A 49 -23.40 0.48 -8.34
C ASN A 49 -24.86 0.09 -8.05
N GLU A 50 -25.43 0.52 -6.92
CA GLU A 50 -26.88 0.58 -6.66
C GLU A 50 -27.40 2.02 -6.81
#